data_AF-A0AAN5BZY2-F1
#
_entry.id   AF-A0AAN5BZY2-F1
#
_cell.length_a   1.000
_cell.length_b   1.000
_cell.length_c   1.000
_cell.angle_alpha   90.00
_cell.angle_beta   90.00
_cell.angle_gamma   90.00
#
_symmetry.space_group_name_H-M   'P 1'
#
loop_
_entity.id
_entity.type
_entity.pdbx_description
1 polymer ?
#
loop_
_entity_poly.entity_id
_entity_poly.type
_entity_poly.pdbx_seq_one_letter_code
_entity_poly.pdbx_strand_id
1 'polypeptide(L)'
;MRTEFSSATSSGGMSHTSAKSSSDLSSFLQPLRIGIDTLYDLSYRLSLTYKKLAASPEHFFPTPITRLPTGLETGRYLAVYVGLSYLRVAFIDLLGDQQRVRRTLEKAWPIEEHLRRDRAPDLFTFIGDCIADVVRDSLNSPSEEVPRELTTGISFCFPIRLAS
;
A
#
# COMPACT_ATOMS: atom_id res chain seq x y z
N MET A 1 14.83 -62.66 50.35
CA MET A 1 15.35 -63.38 49.16
C MET A 1 15.87 -62.32 48.19
N ARG A 2 17.18 -62.31 47.97
CA ARG A 2 17.94 -61.31 47.17
C ARG A 2 17.51 -61.30 45.70
N THR A 3 17.67 -60.15 45.05
CA THR A 3 18.13 -59.98 43.66
C THR A 3 18.34 -58.46 43.46
N GLU A 4 19.50 -57.94 43.81
CA GLU A 4 20.63 -57.62 42.90
C GLU A 4 20.25 -56.64 41.78
N PHE A 5 20.59 -55.37 41.98
CA PHE A 5 20.80 -54.40 40.90
C PHE A 5 22.28 -54.49 40.51
N SER A 6 22.56 -54.87 39.26
CA SER A 6 23.87 -54.75 38.64
C SER A 6 23.76 -54.02 37.31
N SER A 7 24.72 -53.12 37.10
CA SER A 7 24.85 -52.16 36.03
C SER A 7 25.15 -52.79 34.66
N ALA A 8 24.61 -52.21 33.60
CA ALA A 8 25.25 -52.20 32.29
C ALA A 8 25.11 -50.81 31.66
N THR A 9 26.26 -50.20 31.44
CA THR A 9 26.50 -48.97 30.69
C THR A 9 26.09 -49.15 29.22
N SER A 10 25.39 -48.16 28.65
CA SER A 10 25.45 -47.94 27.20
C SER A 10 25.84 -46.49 26.93
N SER A 11 27.06 -46.39 26.43
CA SER A 11 27.69 -45.24 25.80
C SER A 11 26.93 -44.80 24.57
N GLY A 12 26.74 -43.50 24.40
CA GLY A 12 26.19 -42.94 23.17
C GLY A 12 26.02 -41.44 23.26
N GLY A 13 27.14 -40.72 23.28
CA GLY A 13 27.12 -39.28 23.13
C GLY A 13 26.56 -38.90 21.76
N MET A 14 25.53 -38.05 21.77
CA MET A 14 25.11 -37.27 20.61
C MET A 14 24.68 -35.89 21.10
N SER A 15 25.67 -35.09 21.48
CA SER A 15 25.55 -33.64 21.56
C SER A 15 25.47 -33.10 20.13
N HIS A 16 24.27 -33.21 19.53
CA HIS A 16 23.96 -32.58 18.26
C HIS A 16 24.09 -31.05 18.38
N THR A 17 25.19 -30.52 17.86
CA THR A 17 25.26 -29.37 16.94
C THR A 17 24.13 -28.33 17.05
N SER A 18 24.00 -27.63 18.18
CA SER A 18 23.07 -26.49 18.31
C SER A 18 23.78 -25.13 18.33
N ALA A 19 25.07 -25.09 18.70
CA ALA A 19 25.80 -23.83 18.87
C ALA A 19 26.33 -23.19 17.57
N LYS A 20 26.56 -23.98 16.50
CA LYS A 20 27.19 -23.47 15.25
C LYS A 20 26.22 -22.71 14.33
N SER A 21 24.93 -23.03 14.32
CA SER A 21 23.95 -22.39 13.43
C SER A 21 23.56 -20.97 13.87
N SER A 22 23.52 -20.71 15.18
CA SER A 22 23.16 -19.39 15.73
C SER A 22 24.27 -18.36 15.54
N SER A 23 25.54 -18.76 15.70
CA SER A 23 26.69 -17.87 15.46
C SER A 23 26.82 -17.48 14.00
N ASP A 24 26.53 -18.41 13.09
CA ASP A 24 26.59 -18.22 11.64
C ASP A 24 25.46 -17.32 11.13
N LEU A 25 24.25 -17.48 11.68
CA LEU A 25 23.14 -16.57 11.39
C LEU A 25 23.38 -15.17 11.96
N SER A 26 23.92 -15.07 13.17
CA SER A 26 24.17 -13.78 13.82
C SER A 26 25.26 -12.97 13.11
N SER A 27 26.33 -13.62 12.64
CA SER A 27 27.35 -12.97 11.82
C SER A 27 26.79 -12.59 10.44
N PHE A 28 25.99 -13.45 9.82
CA PHE A 28 25.35 -13.19 8.53
C PHE A 28 24.41 -11.98 8.58
N LEU A 29 23.62 -11.82 9.65
CA LEU A 29 22.68 -10.70 9.81
C LEU A 29 23.35 -9.43 10.35
N GLN A 30 24.59 -9.50 10.83
CA GLN A 30 25.28 -8.35 11.43
C GLN A 30 25.35 -7.11 10.52
N PRO A 31 25.60 -7.22 9.20
CA PRO A 31 25.61 -6.05 8.31
C PRO A 31 24.24 -5.39 8.12
N LEU A 32 23.14 -6.11 8.42
CA LEU A 32 21.78 -5.60 8.34
C LEU A 32 21.33 -4.92 9.64
N ARG A 33 22.12 -5.02 10.72
CA ARG A 33 21.81 -4.35 11.98
C ARG A 33 22.13 -2.86 11.85
N ILE A 34 21.08 -2.04 11.94
CA ILE A 34 21.19 -0.59 11.89
C ILE A 34 21.11 -0.06 13.33
N GLY A 35 22.20 0.54 13.80
CA GLY A 35 22.23 1.25 15.08
C GLY A 35 21.54 2.61 15.01
N ILE A 36 21.17 3.17 16.16
CA ILE A 36 20.50 4.47 16.22
C ILE A 36 21.35 5.60 15.63
N ASP A 37 22.67 5.56 15.82
CA ASP A 37 23.60 6.56 15.26
C ASP A 37 23.63 6.51 13.73
N THR A 38 23.65 5.30 13.16
CA THR A 38 23.55 5.10 11.71
C THR A 38 22.19 5.57 11.17
N LEU A 39 21.10 5.26 11.87
CA LEU A 39 19.76 5.71 11.48
C LEU A 39 19.64 7.24 11.51
N TYR A 40 20.22 7.88 12.53
CA TYR A 40 20.28 9.33 12.64
C TYR A 40 21.07 9.95 11.49
N ASP A 41 22.28 9.44 11.22
CA ASP A 41 23.11 9.92 10.10
C ASP A 41 22.40 9.78 8.74
N LEU A 42 21.77 8.62 8.49
CA LEU A 42 20.99 8.39 7.28
C LEU A 42 19.81 9.37 7.16
N SER A 43 19.06 9.58 8.25
CA SER A 43 17.93 10.50 8.28
C SER A 43 18.37 11.94 8.05
N TYR A 44 19.49 12.34 8.67
CA TYR A 44 20.07 13.66 8.48
C TYR A 44 20.50 13.89 7.02
N ARG A 45 21.27 12.95 6.43
CA ARG A 45 21.69 13.04 5.02
C ARG A 45 20.52 13.02 4.04
N LEU A 46 19.49 12.22 4.31
CA LEU A 46 18.24 12.23 3.56
C LEU A 46 17.58 13.60 3.62
N SER A 47 17.51 14.22 4.81
CA SER A 47 16.90 15.56 4.97
C SER A 47 17.62 16.65 4.17
N LEU A 48 18.95 16.60 4.12
CA LEU A 48 19.75 17.54 3.33
C LEU A 48 19.50 17.35 1.82
N THR A 49 19.49 16.10 1.38
CA THR A 49 19.22 15.74 -0.01
C THR A 49 17.81 16.17 -0.41
N TYR A 50 16.81 15.88 0.42
CA TYR A 50 15.43 16.27 0.20
C TYR A 50 15.29 17.78 0.05
N LYS A 51 15.84 18.57 0.99
CA LYS A 51 15.81 20.04 0.91
C LYS A 51 16.42 20.57 -0.39
N LYS A 52 17.55 19.99 -0.82
CA LYS A 52 18.21 20.36 -2.08
C LYS A 52 17.34 20.05 -3.29
N LEU A 53 16.77 18.85 -3.35
CA LEU A 53 15.96 18.40 -4.49
C LEU A 53 14.59 19.11 -4.54
N ALA A 54 13.97 19.38 -3.39
CA ALA A 54 12.67 20.06 -3.28
C ALA A 54 12.72 21.53 -3.72
N ALA A 55 13.90 22.14 -3.77
CA ALA A 55 14.09 23.46 -4.36
C ALA A 55 14.09 23.45 -5.91
N SER A 56 14.08 22.28 -6.55
CA SER A 56 14.04 22.11 -7.99
C SER A 56 12.70 21.53 -8.46
N PRO A 57 12.08 22.09 -9.53
CA PRO A 57 10.84 21.55 -10.10
C PRO A 57 11.05 20.24 -10.88
N GLU A 58 12.30 19.82 -11.13
CA GLU A 58 12.60 18.60 -11.90
C GLU A 58 12.28 17.30 -11.14
N HIS A 59 12.32 17.36 -9.81
CA HIS A 59 12.18 16.18 -8.95
C HIS A 59 10.86 16.15 -8.18
N PHE A 60 10.20 17.30 -8.04
CA PHE A 60 8.94 17.45 -7.33
C PHE A 60 7.95 18.20 -8.21
N PHE A 61 7.11 17.44 -8.92
CA PHE A 61 6.04 18.03 -9.71
C PHE A 61 4.99 18.62 -8.76
N PRO A 62 4.60 19.90 -8.94
CA PRO A 62 3.53 20.47 -8.15
C PRO A 62 2.23 19.72 -8.42
N THR A 63 1.46 19.49 -7.37
CA THR A 63 0.08 19.02 -7.49
C THR A 63 -0.86 20.23 -7.46
N PRO A 64 -2.03 20.19 -8.12
CA PRO A 64 -3.01 21.27 -8.07
C PRO A 64 -3.73 21.36 -6.70
N ILE A 65 -3.19 20.71 -5.65
CA ILE A 65 -3.75 20.71 -4.30
C ILE A 65 -3.03 21.80 -3.50
N THR A 66 -3.65 22.98 -3.43
CA THR A 66 -3.04 24.16 -2.79
C THR A 66 -3.53 24.41 -1.36
N ARG A 67 -4.43 23.57 -0.84
CA ARG A 67 -5.03 23.71 0.49
C ARG A 67 -5.21 22.34 1.15
N LEU A 68 -5.08 22.32 2.46
CA LEU A 68 -5.40 21.14 3.27
C LEU A 68 -6.93 21.03 3.45
N PRO A 69 -7.45 19.81 3.60
CA PRO A 69 -8.86 19.61 3.93
C PRO A 69 -9.18 20.24 5.30
N THR A 70 -10.36 20.85 5.36
CA THR A 70 -10.92 21.50 6.56
C THR A 70 -11.63 20.53 7.48
N GLY A 71 -12.05 19.37 6.95
CA GLY A 71 -12.93 18.42 7.64
C GLY A 71 -14.41 18.80 7.57
N LEU A 72 -14.74 19.94 6.94
CA LEU A 72 -16.10 20.42 6.71
C LEU A 72 -16.59 20.10 5.28
N GLU A 73 -15.77 19.42 4.48
CA GLU A 73 -16.15 19.00 3.14
C GLU A 73 -17.39 18.10 3.19
N THR A 74 -18.31 18.31 2.24
CA THR A 74 -19.52 17.53 2.09
C THR A 74 -19.69 17.07 0.65
N GLY A 75 -20.58 16.09 0.44
CA GLY A 75 -20.97 15.62 -0.88
C GLY A 75 -20.55 14.17 -1.12
N ARG A 76 -20.97 13.66 -2.27
CA ARG A 76 -20.70 12.29 -2.71
C ARG A 76 -19.81 12.30 -3.94
N TYR A 77 -18.77 11.49 -3.90
CA TYR A 77 -17.71 11.46 -4.90
C TYR A 77 -17.46 10.01 -5.33
N LEU A 78 -17.09 9.80 -6.58
CA LEU A 78 -16.54 8.52 -7.01
C LEU A 78 -15.02 8.56 -6.81
N ALA A 79 -14.46 7.57 -6.12
CA ALA A 79 -13.02 7.41 -5.97
C ALA A 79 -12.56 6.19 -6.75
N VAL A 80 -11.57 6.39 -7.62
CA VAL A 80 -10.91 5.33 -8.40
C VAL A 80 -9.45 5.28 -7.97
N TYR A 81 -9.00 4.11 -7.54
CA TYR A 81 -7.61 3.85 -7.19
C TYR A 81 -7.03 2.82 -8.15
N VAL A 82 -6.06 3.24 -8.95
CA VAL A 82 -5.29 2.37 -9.86
C VAL A 82 -3.92 2.14 -9.26
N GLY A 83 -3.81 1.05 -8.50
CA GLY A 83 -2.55 0.59 -7.94
C GLY A 83 -1.73 -0.22 -8.95
N LEU A 84 -0.63 -0.81 -8.48
CA LEU A 84 0.23 -1.66 -9.31
C LEU A 84 -0.39 -3.02 -9.63
N SER A 85 -1.18 -3.59 -8.71
CA SER A 85 -1.74 -4.94 -8.85
C SER A 85 -3.26 -5.00 -8.72
N TYR A 86 -3.88 -3.92 -8.26
CA TYR A 86 -5.31 -3.86 -7.99
C TYR A 86 -5.88 -2.51 -8.38
N LEU A 87 -7.07 -2.57 -8.94
CA LEU A 87 -7.95 -1.44 -9.14
C LEU A 87 -9.05 -1.48 -8.06
N ARG A 88 -9.37 -0.33 -7.47
CA ARG A 88 -10.51 -0.18 -6.56
C ARG A 88 -11.39 0.98 -7.01
N VAL A 89 -12.69 0.80 -6.87
CA VAL A 89 -13.68 1.86 -7.11
C VAL A 89 -14.65 1.86 -5.94
N ALA A 90 -14.98 3.04 -5.43
CA ALA A 90 -15.96 3.21 -4.35
C ALA A 90 -16.63 4.57 -4.44
N PHE A 91 -17.84 4.67 -3.90
CA PHE A 91 -18.43 5.95 -3.55
C PHE A 91 -17.93 6.41 -2.18
N ILE A 92 -17.62 7.70 -2.08
CA ILE A 92 -17.12 8.37 -0.89
C ILE A 92 -18.11 9.48 -0.54
N ASP A 93 -18.80 9.33 0.60
CA ASP A 93 -19.60 10.41 1.17
C ASP A 93 -18.79 11.16 2.22
N LEU A 94 -18.64 12.46 2.01
CA LEU A 94 -18.10 13.41 2.98
C LEU A 94 -19.27 14.04 3.74
N LEU A 95 -19.22 14.00 5.06
CA LEU A 95 -20.36 14.37 5.92
C LEU A 95 -20.17 15.68 6.70
N GLY A 96 -19.05 16.39 6.51
CA GLY A 96 -18.79 17.70 7.12
C GLY A 96 -18.59 17.76 8.64
N ASP A 97 -18.56 16.60 9.32
CA ASP A 97 -18.47 16.47 10.78
C ASP A 97 -17.19 15.71 11.18
N GLN A 98 -16.13 16.44 11.50
CA GLN A 98 -14.86 15.91 12.05
C GLN A 98 -14.29 14.69 11.30
N GLN A 99 -14.15 14.80 9.97
CA GLN A 99 -13.56 13.76 9.10
C GLN A 99 -14.35 12.44 9.01
N ARG A 100 -15.66 12.47 9.27
CA ARG A 100 -16.51 11.31 8.99
C ARG A 100 -16.64 11.09 7.48
N VAL A 101 -15.92 10.07 7.01
CA VAL A 101 -15.94 9.57 5.63
C VAL A 101 -16.68 8.24 5.61
N ARG A 102 -17.70 8.12 4.77
CA ARG A 102 -18.38 6.85 4.52
C ARG A 102 -17.97 6.32 3.14
N ARG A 103 -17.55 5.06 3.08
CA ARG A 103 -17.26 4.36 1.82
C ARG A 103 -18.40 3.40 1.54
N THR A 104 -18.96 3.45 0.33
CA THR A 104 -20.07 2.60 -0.10
C THR A 104 -19.79 2.03 -1.48
N LEU A 105 -20.41 0.88 -1.79
CA LEU A 105 -20.29 0.19 -3.09
C LEU A 105 -18.82 -0.04 -3.52
N GLU A 106 -17.93 -0.29 -2.54
CA GLU A 106 -16.51 -0.54 -2.82
C GLU A 106 -16.35 -1.91 -3.48
N LYS A 107 -15.66 -1.92 -4.62
CA LYS A 107 -15.24 -3.12 -5.33
C LYS A 107 -13.75 -3.04 -5.67
N ALA A 108 -13.13 -4.22 -5.81
CA ALA A 108 -11.72 -4.35 -6.13
C ALA A 108 -11.48 -5.46 -7.15
N TRP A 109 -10.60 -5.19 -8.12
CA TRP A 109 -10.25 -6.13 -9.18
C TRP A 109 -8.74 -6.26 -9.30
N PRO A 110 -8.20 -7.48 -9.47
CA PRO A 110 -6.79 -7.66 -9.80
C PRO A 110 -6.51 -7.09 -11.20
N ILE A 111 -5.38 -6.42 -11.35
CA ILE A 111 -4.89 -5.95 -12.65
C ILE A 111 -3.99 -7.05 -13.24
N GLU A 112 -4.52 -7.74 -14.25
CA GLU A 112 -3.79 -8.81 -14.91
C GLU A 112 -2.48 -8.34 -15.54
N GLU A 113 -1.48 -9.22 -15.60
CA GLU A 113 -0.15 -8.89 -16.14
C GLU A 113 -0.20 -8.37 -17.58
N HIS A 114 -1.12 -8.91 -18.39
CA HIS A 114 -1.26 -8.50 -19.79
C HIS A 114 -1.78 -7.05 -19.92
N LEU A 115 -2.58 -6.57 -18.95
CA LEU A 115 -3.04 -5.17 -18.89
C LEU A 115 -1.93 -4.22 -18.41
N ARG A 116 -0.92 -4.76 -17.71
CA ARG A 116 0.23 -3.98 -17.21
C ARG A 116 1.31 -3.76 -18.26
N ARG A 117 1.27 -4.47 -19.39
CA ARG A 117 2.28 -4.42 -20.45
C ARG A 117 1.71 -3.86 -21.74
N ASP A 118 2.23 -2.72 -22.19
CA ASP A 118 2.14 -2.14 -23.54
C ASP A 118 0.76 -2.18 -24.24
N ARG A 119 -0.34 -2.16 -23.46
CA ARG A 119 -1.71 -2.12 -23.96
C ARG A 119 -2.55 -1.10 -23.22
N ALA A 120 -2.15 0.16 -23.32
CA ALA A 120 -2.87 1.27 -22.70
C ALA A 120 -4.38 1.27 -23.03
N PRO A 121 -4.83 1.04 -24.29
CA PRO A 121 -6.27 0.99 -24.58
C PRO A 121 -7.02 -0.10 -23.81
N ASP A 122 -6.45 -1.29 -23.69
CA ASP A 122 -7.06 -2.41 -22.96
C ASP A 122 -7.13 -2.08 -21.46
N LEU A 123 -6.07 -1.48 -20.89
CA LEU A 123 -6.05 -1.04 -19.49
C LEU A 123 -7.14 -0.01 -19.19
N PHE A 124 -7.29 1.02 -20.04
CA PHE A 124 -8.31 2.05 -19.85
C PHE A 124 -9.73 1.53 -20.08
N THR A 125 -9.91 0.57 -20.99
CA THR A 125 -11.19 -0.14 -21.18
C THR A 125 -11.55 -0.90 -19.90
N PHE A 126 -10.62 -1.67 -19.35
CA PHE A 126 -10.80 -2.37 -18.08
C PHE A 126 -11.14 -1.42 -16.91
N ILE A 127 -10.44 -0.29 -16.80
CA ILE A 127 -10.76 0.74 -15.79
C ILE A 127 -12.21 1.23 -15.97
N GLY A 128 -12.61 1.51 -17.21
CA GLY A 128 -13.97 1.94 -17.55
C GLY A 128 -15.04 0.91 -17.16
N ASP A 129 -14.80 -0.36 -17.46
CA ASP A 129 -15.71 -1.46 -17.11
C ASP A 129 -15.88 -1.61 -15.59
N CYS A 130 -14.79 -1.52 -14.83
CA CYS A 130 -14.83 -1.56 -13.37
C CYS A 130 -15.61 -0.37 -12.77
N ILE A 131 -15.42 0.84 -13.32
CA ILE A 131 -16.18 2.02 -12.91
C ILE A 131 -17.67 1.82 -13.20
N ALA A 132 -18.00 1.37 -14.42
CA ALA A 132 -19.38 1.13 -14.83
C ALA A 132 -20.08 0.12 -13.91
N ASP A 133 -19.37 -0.90 -13.43
CA ASP A 133 -19.92 -1.90 -12.51
C ASP A 133 -20.28 -1.33 -11.13
N VAL A 134 -19.52 -0.37 -10.59
CA VAL A 134 -19.89 0.32 -9.33
C VAL A 134 -21.03 1.32 -9.56
N VAL A 135 -20.97 2.08 -10.66
CA VAL A 135 -22.01 3.05 -10.98
C VAL A 135 -23.35 2.35 -11.17
N ARG A 136 -23.38 1.21 -11.89
CA ARG A 136 -24.59 0.41 -12.09
C ARG A 136 -25.24 -0.02 -10.78
N ASP A 137 -24.46 -0.46 -9.80
CA ASP A 137 -24.99 -0.82 -8.48
C ASP A 137 -25.65 0.38 -7.77
N SER A 138 -25.09 1.58 -7.95
CA SER A 138 -25.69 2.81 -7.43
C SER A 138 -27.02 3.13 -8.10
N LEU A 139 -27.13 2.96 -9.42
CA LEU A 139 -28.37 3.22 -10.18
C LEU A 139 -29.51 2.26 -9.82
N ASN A 140 -29.17 1.03 -9.44
CA ASN A 140 -30.13 0.03 -9.02
C ASN A 140 -30.62 0.23 -7.57
N SER A 141 -30.04 1.19 -6.84
CA SER A 141 -30.47 1.48 -5.47
C SER A 141 -31.76 2.33 -5.47
N PRO A 142 -32.81 1.96 -4.69
CA PRO A 142 -34.16 2.51 -4.88
C PRO A 142 -34.40 3.97 -4.46
N SER A 143 -33.36 4.75 -4.12
CA SER A 143 -33.52 5.93 -3.26
C SER A 143 -32.66 7.14 -3.61
N GLU A 144 -31.96 7.15 -4.75
CA GLU A 144 -31.11 8.29 -5.12
C GLU A 144 -31.41 8.82 -6.52
N GLU A 145 -31.59 10.15 -6.61
CA GLU A 145 -31.55 10.83 -7.90
C GLU A 145 -30.18 10.59 -8.54
N VAL A 146 -30.20 10.06 -9.76
CA VAL A 146 -28.99 9.81 -10.53
C VAL A 146 -28.45 11.15 -11.03
N PRO A 147 -27.30 11.62 -10.54
CA PRO A 147 -26.75 12.88 -11.02
C PRO A 147 -26.31 12.71 -12.48
N ARG A 148 -26.47 13.77 -13.29
CA ARG A 148 -26.01 13.77 -14.69
C ARG A 148 -24.49 13.62 -14.80
N GLU A 149 -23.76 14.10 -13.80
CA GLU A 149 -22.30 14.06 -13.72
C GLU A 149 -21.87 13.57 -12.34
N LEU A 150 -20.81 12.76 -12.29
CA LEU A 150 -20.22 12.26 -11.06
C LEU A 150 -18.83 12.86 -10.87
N THR A 151 -18.68 13.69 -9.84
CA THR A 151 -17.37 14.20 -9.44
C THR A 151 -16.48 13.04 -9.03
N THR A 152 -15.40 12.84 -9.79
CA THR A 152 -14.54 11.66 -9.67
C THR A 152 -13.11 12.06 -9.33
N GLY A 153 -12.55 11.46 -8.28
CA GLY A 153 -11.13 11.52 -7.97
C GLY A 153 -10.42 10.24 -8.42
N ILE A 154 -9.37 10.37 -9.23
CA ILE A 154 -8.55 9.23 -9.67
C ILE A 154 -7.18 9.33 -9.02
N SER A 155 -6.81 8.30 -8.27
CA SER A 155 -5.44 8.08 -7.78
C SER A 155 -4.76 7.07 -8.69
N PHE A 156 -3.70 7.50 -9.36
CA PHE A 156 -2.94 6.68 -10.30
C PHE A 156 -1.52 6.54 -9.76
N CYS A 157 -1.13 5.35 -9.31
CA CYS A 157 0.12 5.11 -8.59
C CYS A 157 1.35 5.02 -9.52
N PHE A 158 1.42 5.89 -10.52
CA PHE A 158 2.52 6.02 -11.45
C PHE A 158 2.98 7.47 -11.52
N PRO A 159 4.26 7.75 -11.79
CA PRO A 159 4.72 9.11 -12.01
C PRO A 159 3.96 9.76 -13.18
N ILE A 160 3.22 10.83 -12.90
CA ILE A 160 2.49 11.60 -13.90
C ILE A 160 3.06 13.01 -13.91
N ARG A 161 3.29 13.54 -15.13
CA ARG A 161 3.49 14.96 -15.35
C ARG A 161 2.16 15.58 -15.70
N LEU A 162 1.68 16.51 -14.88
CA LEU A 162 0.54 17.34 -15.23
C LEU A 162 1.05 18.45 -16.16
N ALA A 163 0.54 18.52 -17.38
CA ALA A 163 0.81 19.64 -18.27
C ALA A 163 -0.04 20.84 -17.82
N SER A 164 0.61 21.97 -17.58
CA SER A 164 0.00 23.27 -17.28
C SER A 164 -0.36 24.03 -18.54
#